data_AF-A0A3A9S5Z5-F1
#
_entry.id   AF-A0A3A9S5Z5-F1
#
_cell.length_a   1.000
_cell.length_b   1.000
_cell.length_c   1.000
_cell.angle_alpha   90.00
_cell.angle_beta   90.00
_cell.angle_gamma   90.00
#
_symmetry.space_group_name_H-M   'P 1'
#
loop_
_entity.id
_entity.type
_entity.pdbx_description
1 polymer ?
#
loop_
_entity_poly.entity_id
_entity_poly.type
_entity_poly.pdbx_seq_one_letter_code
_entity_poly.pdbx_strand_id
1 'polypeptide(L)' 'MRGQKQKKQTIKRIILEKTGGICAKCGRSLSLEKTTIDHLIPKYRGGTDELGNLIPMCKRCNKQKGSRIVGVEELKYLK' A
#
# COMPACT_ATOMS: atom_id res chain seq x y z
N MET A 1 -22.55 5.18 3.24
CA MET A 1 -21.38 4.29 3.53
C MET A 1 -20.96 3.40 2.35
N ARG A 2 -21.86 2.91 1.46
CA ARG A 2 -21.49 2.06 0.30
C ARG A 2 -20.47 2.69 -0.67
N GLY A 3 -20.61 3.99 -0.96
CA GLY A 3 -19.72 4.69 -1.91
C GLY A 3 -18.24 4.74 -1.49
N GLN A 4 -17.95 4.91 -0.20
CA GLN A 4 -16.57 4.94 0.30
C GLN A 4 -15.86 3.58 0.19
N LYS A 5 -16.61 2.48 0.42
CA LYS A 5 -16.09 1.11 0.26
C LYS A 5 -15.75 0.83 -1.20
N GLN A 6 -16.60 1.27 -2.13
CA GLN A 6 -16.36 1.14 -3.57
C GLN A 6 -15.10 1.91 -3.99
N LYS A 7 -14.96 3.18 -3.58
CA LYS A 7 -13.78 4.01 -3.87
C LYS A 7 -12.48 3.35 -3.37
N LYS A 8 -12.49 2.79 -2.16
CA LYS A 8 -11.33 2.08 -1.59
C LYS A 8 -10.95 0.82 -2.39
N GLN A 9 -11.93 0.06 -2.87
CA GLN A 9 -11.67 -1.10 -3.74
C GLN A 9 -11.07 -0.67 -5.08
N THR A 10 -11.59 0.40 -5.69
CA THR A 10 -11.06 0.95 -6.95
C THR A 10 -9.60 1.38 -6.80
N ILE A 11 -9.27 2.16 -5.76
CA ILE A 11 -7.90 2.60 -5.49
C ILE A 11 -6.96 1.40 -5.31
N LYS A 12 -7.38 0.39 -4.53
CA LYS A 12 -6.58 -0.81 -4.31
C LYS A 12 -6.29 -1.54 -5.64
N ARG A 13 -7.28 -1.65 -6.53
CA ARG A 13 -7.09 -2.28 -7.84
C ARG A 13 -6.07 -1.52 -8.68
N ILE A 14 -6.21 -0.20 -8.77
CA ILE A 14 -5.27 0.67 -9.51
C ILE A 14 -3.83 0.49 -8.99
N ILE A 15 -3.64 0.47 -7.67
CA ILE A 15 -2.31 0.31 -7.08
C ILE A 15 -1.71 -1.06 -7.42
N LEU A 16 -2.49 -2.15 -7.32
CA LEU A 16 -2.00 -3.48 -7.67
C LEU A 16 -1.63 -3.58 -9.15
N GLU A 17 -2.43 -3.01 -10.04
CA GLU A 17 -2.14 -3.00 -11.49
C GLU A 17 -0.83 -2.25 -11.77
N LYS A 18 -0.62 -1.07 -11.17
CA LYS A 18 0.61 -0.27 -11.35
C LYS A 18 1.88 -0.93 -10.80
N THR A 19 1.74 -1.68 -9.71
CA THR A 19 2.89 -2.28 -9.00
C THR A 19 3.16 -3.73 -9.37
N GLY A 20 2.40 -4.30 -10.30
CA GLY A 20 2.52 -5.71 -10.69
C GLY A 20 1.96 -6.69 -9.66
N GLY A 21 1.11 -6.23 -8.75
CA GLY A 21 0.39 -7.09 -7.82
C GLY A 21 1.27 -7.76 -6.77
N ILE A 22 2.39 -7.15 -6.40
CA ILE A 22 3.34 -7.70 -5.41
C ILE A 22 3.50 -6.76 -4.22
N CYS A 23 3.88 -7.32 -3.07
CA CYS A 23 4.17 -6.53 -1.88
C CYS A 23 5.44 -5.70 -2.10
N ALA A 24 5.33 -4.38 -1.95
CA ALA A 24 6.43 -3.43 -2.13
C ALA A 24 7.67 -3.73 -1.27
N LYS A 25 7.50 -4.40 -0.11
CA LYS A 25 8.61 -4.76 0.80
C LYS A 25 9.20 -6.15 0.53
N CYS A 26 8.39 -7.18 0.33
CA CYS A 26 8.86 -8.58 0.30
C CYS A 26 8.64 -9.32 -1.03
N GLY A 27 8.04 -8.67 -2.03
CA GLY A 27 7.86 -9.24 -3.37
C GLY A 27 6.78 -10.32 -3.49
N ARG A 28 6.13 -10.72 -2.39
CA ARG A 28 5.06 -11.72 -2.43
C ARG A 28 3.86 -11.23 -3.23
N SER A 29 3.28 -12.09 -4.07
CA SER A 29 2.03 -11.84 -4.79
C SER A 29 0.86 -11.50 -3.87
N LEU A 30 0.05 -10.54 -4.31
CA LEU A 30 -1.05 -9.97 -3.56
C LEU A 30 -2.35 -10.11 -4.35
N SER A 31 -3.41 -10.55 -3.66
CA SER A 31 -4.78 -10.51 -4.19
C SER A 31 -5.53 -9.28 -3.67
N LEU A 32 -6.57 -8.85 -4.39
CA LEU A 32 -7.41 -7.72 -3.95
C LEU A 32 -7.93 -7.88 -2.51
N GLU A 33 -8.24 -9.10 -2.09
CA GLU A 33 -8.75 -9.38 -0.74
C GLU A 33 -7.66 -9.28 0.33
N LYS A 34 -6.47 -9.84 0.07
CA LYS A 34 -5.39 -9.97 1.06
C LYS A 34 -4.40 -8.80 1.06
N THR A 35 -4.52 -7.88 0.10
CA THR A 35 -3.71 -6.66 0.02
C THR A 35 -4.08 -5.68 1.13
N THR A 36 -3.10 -5.04 1.73
CA THR A 36 -3.28 -3.79 2.48
C THR A 36 -2.67 -2.66 1.68
N ILE A 37 -3.32 -1.50 1.69
CA ILE A 37 -2.73 -0.27 1.15
C ILE A 37 -2.26 0.53 2.35
N ASP A 38 -0.99 0.91 2.34
CA ASP A 38 -0.35 1.68 3.40
C ASP A 38 0.28 2.96 2.83
N HIS A 39 0.57 3.91 3.70
CA HIS A 39 1.20 5.18 3.31
C HIS A 39 2.72 5.09 3.45
N LEU A 40 3.45 5.58 2.44
CA LEU A 40 4.91 5.75 2.48
C LEU A 40 5.27 6.74 3.59
N ILE A 41 4.67 7.94 3.53
CA ILE A 41 4.69 8.94 4.59
C ILE A 41 3.39 8.83 5.38
N PRO A 42 3.42 8.51 6.68
CA PRO A 42 2.21 8.43 7.50
C PRO A 42 1.44 9.77 7.55
N LYS A 43 0.11 9.72 7.62
CA LYS A 43 -0.75 10.93 7.66
C LYS A 43 -0.37 11.94 8.74
N TYR A 44 -0.05 11.46 9.94
CA TYR A 44 0.33 12.33 11.06
C TYR A 44 1.68 13.04 10.86
N ARG A 45 2.44 12.66 9.83
CA ARG A 45 3.67 13.33 9.38
C ARG A 45 3.49 14.05 8.04
N GLY A 46 2.25 14.36 7.66
CA GLY A 46 1.93 15.14 6.45
C GLY A 46 1.73 14.31 5.18
N GLY A 47 1.64 12.98 5.26
CA GLY A 47 1.36 12.15 4.09
C GLY A 47 -0.07 12.29 3.53
N THR A 48 -0.19 12.26 2.20
CA THR A 48 -1.47 12.41 1.47
C THR A 48 -2.08 11.05 1.10
N ASP A 49 -3.36 11.04 0.71
CA ASP A 49 -4.03 9.86 0.12
C ASP A 49 -3.82 9.75 -1.41
N GLU A 50 -2.81 10.44 -1.94
CA GLU A 50 -2.47 10.41 -3.36
C GLU A 50 -1.79 9.08 -3.73
N LEU A 51 -2.02 8.61 -4.95
CA LEU A 51 -1.51 7.30 -5.39
C LEU A 51 0.02 7.16 -5.24
N GLY A 52 0.78 8.25 -5.37
CA GLY A 52 2.24 8.23 -5.20
C GLY A 52 2.69 8.00 -3.76
N ASN A 53 1.84 8.27 -2.77
CA ASN A 53 2.12 8.01 -1.35
C ASN A 53 1.54 6.66 -0.88
N LEU A 54 0.82 5.93 -1.73
CA LEU A 54 0.15 4.68 -1.38
C LEU A 54 0.91 3.47 -1.91
N ILE A 55 1.23 2.52 -1.05
CA ILE A 55 2.00 1.33 -1.39
C ILE A 55 1.22 0.04 -1.08
N PRO A 56 1.35 -1.00 -1.93
CA PRO A 56 0.75 -2.30 -1.68
C PRO A 56 1.63 -3.13 -0.72
N MET A 57 1.02 -3.62 0.35
CA MET A 57 1.70 -4.46 1.34
C MET A 57 0.92 -5.73 1.63
N CYS A 58 1.63 -6.80 2.00
CA CYS A 58 1.01 -7.95 2.64
C CYS A 58 0.74 -7.64 4.12
N LYS A 59 -0.25 -8.32 4.72
CA LYS A 59 -0.62 -8.14 6.13
C LYS A 59 0.59 -8.26 7.10
N ARG A 60 1.52 -9.18 6.82
CA ARG A 60 2.73 -9.38 7.64
C ARG A 60 3.66 -8.16 7.60
N CYS A 61 4.02 -7.71 6.40
CA CYS A 61 4.91 -6.57 6.23
C CYS A 61 4.27 -5.27 6.72
N ASN A 62 2.96 -5.10 6.49
CA ASN A 62 2.21 -3.96 7.01
C ASN A 62 2.23 -3.92 8.55
N LYS A 63 2.00 -5.07 9.20
CA LYS A 63 2.08 -5.19 10.66
C LYS A 63 3.50 -4.91 11.19
N GLN A 64 4.54 -5.36 10.48
CA GLN A 64 5.93 -5.09 10.84
C GLN A 64 6.32 -3.62 10.66
N LYS A 65 5.79 -2.92 9.65
CA LYS A 65 6.01 -1.48 9.44
C LYS A 65 5.38 -0.67 10.57
N GLY A 66 4.14 -0.99 10.95
CA GLY A 66 3.40 -0.21 11.94
C GLY A 66 3.29 1.26 11.53
N SER A 67 3.49 2.17 12.48
CA SER A 67 3.42 3.62 12.24
C SER A 67 4.76 4.24 11.82
N ARG A 68 5.81 3.44 11.57
CA ARG A 68 7.11 3.98 11.19
C ARG A 68 7.06 4.61 9.79
N ILE A 69 7.85 5.66 9.59
CA ILE A 69 8.27 6.05 8.24
C ILE A 69 9.16 4.92 7.73
N VAL A 70 8.92 4.51 6.50
CA VAL A 70 9.75 3.54 5.80
C VAL A 70 10.26 4.26 4.57
N GLY A 71 11.58 4.35 4.43
CA GLY A 71 12.17 4.93 3.24
C GLY A 71 12.01 4.01 2.03
N VAL A 72 12.15 4.58 0.84
CA VAL A 72 11.99 3.87 -0.42
C VAL A 72 13.01 2.72 -0.56
N GLU A 73 14.17 2.84 0.09
CA GLU A 73 15.22 1.83 0.14
C GLU A 73 14.81 0.52 0.83
N GLU A 74 13.85 0.58 1.76
CA GLU A 74 13.30 -0.62 2.39
C GLU A 74 12.22 -1.31 1.53
N LEU A 75 11.72 -0.62 0.50
CA LEU A 75 10.65 -1.08 -0.39
C LEU A 75 11.22 -1.60 -1.71
N LYS A 76 12.01 -2.67 -1.60
CA LYS A 76 12.80 -3.28 -2.70
C LYS A 76 12.01 -3.67 -3.94
N TYR A 77 10.69 -3.80 -3.83
CA TYR A 77 9.79 -4.23 -4.91
C TYR A 77 8.77 -3.17 -5.29
N LEU A 78 8.92 -1.94 -4.79
CA LEU A 78 8.15 -0.80 -5.28
C LEU A 78 8.68 -0.41 -6.66
N LYS A 79 7.78 -0.35 -7.64
CA LYS A 79 8.06 0.05 -9.02
C LYS A 79 7.52 1.45 -9.28
#